data_AF-A0A7K6MPX0-F1
#
_entry.id   AF-A0A7K6MPX0-F1
#
_cell.length_a   1.000
_cell.length_b   1.000
_cell.length_c   1.000
_cell.angle_alpha   90.00
_cell.angle_beta   90.00
_cell.angle_gamma   90.00
#
_symmetry.space_group_name_H-M   'P 1'
#
loop_
_entity.id
_entity.type
_entity.pdbx_description
1 polymer ?
#
loop_
_entity_poly.entity_id
_entity_poly.type
_entity_poly.pdbx_seq_one_letter_code
_entity_poly.pdbx_strand_id
1 'polypeptide(L)'
;GWTKFARLTRALTNSRSVLQQLTPMNKAEVVHKHSRLAEVLQLGSDILPQYKQEAPKTPPHIILHYCAFKTTWDWVILILTFYTAIMVPYNVSFKTKQNNIAWLVLDSVVDVIFLVDIVLNFHTTFVGPGGEVISDPKLIRMNYLKTWFVIDLLSCLPYDIINAFENVDEGISSLFSSLKVVRLLRLGRVARKLDHYLEYGAAVLVLLVCVFGLVAHWLACIWYSIGDYEVIDELTNTIKTDSWLYQLALSIGTPYRYNTTGSGQWEGGPSKDSLYISSLYFTMTSLTTIGFGNIAPTTDGEKIFSVAMMMVGSLEQALLMGLIFAIFVQRYQTCRIVETYVPIWMYLEYSQDNKRSEMLWDYLADYFSIFSFIQVLSICPKDMRADICVHLNRKVFNEHPAFRLASDGCLRALAVEFQTIHCAPGDLIYHAGESVDALCFVVSGSLEVIQDDEVVAILGKGDVFGDIFWKETSLAHACANVRALTYCDLHIIKREALLKVLDFYTAFANSFSRNLTLTCNLRKRVSSLFSPFSD
;
A
#
# COMPACT_ATOMS: atom_id res chain seq x y z
N GLY A 1 -11.72 55.06 -42.13
CA GLY A 1 -12.92 54.21 -42.28
C GLY A 1 -12.63 52.72 -42.11
N TRP A 2 -11.67 52.17 -42.86
CA TRP A 2 -11.57 50.70 -43.03
C TRP A 2 -10.78 49.95 -41.93
N THR A 3 -9.91 50.63 -41.19
CA THR A 3 -9.12 50.01 -40.12
C THR A 3 -9.93 49.75 -38.84
N LYS A 4 -11.00 50.53 -38.58
CA LYS A 4 -11.93 50.28 -37.46
C LYS A 4 -12.86 49.09 -37.76
N PHE A 5 -13.31 48.95 -39.01
CA PHE A 5 -14.12 47.79 -39.44
C PHE A 5 -13.33 46.48 -39.36
N ALA A 6 -12.08 46.45 -39.83
CA ALA A 6 -11.25 45.25 -39.79
C ALA A 6 -10.95 44.76 -38.35
N ARG A 7 -10.84 45.68 -37.38
CA ARG A 7 -10.68 45.31 -35.96
C ARG A 7 -11.97 44.77 -35.36
N LEU A 8 -13.12 45.32 -35.73
CA LEU A 8 -14.43 44.82 -35.28
C LEU A 8 -14.68 43.40 -35.81
N THR A 9 -14.33 43.14 -37.08
CA THR A 9 -14.45 41.81 -37.67
C THR A 9 -13.51 40.81 -36.99
N ARG A 10 -12.26 41.19 -36.67
CA ARG A 10 -11.32 40.32 -35.92
C ARG A 10 -11.73 40.04 -34.47
N ALA A 11 -12.34 41.01 -33.79
CA ALA A 11 -12.89 40.79 -32.46
C ALA A 11 -14.12 39.86 -32.48
N LEU A 12 -14.91 39.91 -33.56
CA LEU A 12 -16.08 39.05 -33.73
C LEU A 12 -15.77 37.67 -34.33
N THR A 13 -14.61 37.47 -34.98
CA THR A 13 -14.28 36.19 -35.64
C THR A 13 -14.08 35.02 -34.68
N ASN A 14 -13.59 35.24 -33.45
CA ASN A 14 -13.53 34.17 -32.44
C ASN A 14 -14.93 33.65 -32.04
N SER A 15 -15.98 34.43 -32.30
CA SER A 15 -17.37 34.08 -31.94
C SER A 15 -18.21 33.55 -33.12
N ARG A 16 -17.78 33.73 -34.36
CA ARG A 16 -18.58 33.36 -35.55
C ARG A 16 -18.15 32.01 -36.15
N SER A 17 -16.85 31.71 -36.18
CA SER A 17 -16.34 30.53 -36.91
C SER A 17 -16.67 29.19 -36.25
N VAL A 18 -16.80 29.13 -34.92
CA VAL A 18 -16.94 27.84 -34.20
C VAL A 18 -18.39 27.37 -34.07
N LEU A 19 -19.39 28.27 -34.07
CA LEU A 19 -20.81 27.92 -33.91
C LEU A 19 -21.67 28.02 -35.19
N GLN A 20 -21.17 28.59 -36.30
CA GLN A 20 -21.96 28.78 -37.53
C GLN A 20 -22.05 27.58 -38.46
N GLN A 21 -21.40 26.44 -38.17
CA GLN A 21 -21.35 25.33 -39.13
C GLN A 21 -22.66 24.53 -39.31
N LEU A 22 -23.76 24.86 -38.60
CA LEU A 22 -24.96 24.02 -38.57
C LEU A 22 -26.26 24.59 -39.14
N THR A 23 -26.32 25.73 -39.83
CA THR A 23 -27.59 26.15 -40.48
C THR A 23 -27.43 26.85 -41.83
N PRO A 24 -28.30 26.56 -42.83
CA PRO A 24 -28.23 27.18 -44.15
C PRO A 24 -28.65 28.66 -44.09
N MET A 25 -27.96 29.47 -44.88
CA MET A 25 -28.11 30.92 -44.95
C MET A 25 -29.52 31.34 -45.38
N ASN A 26 -30.35 31.80 -44.43
CA ASN A 26 -31.36 32.81 -44.72
C ASN A 26 -31.81 33.59 -43.46
N LYS A 27 -31.74 34.93 -43.56
CA LYS A 27 -32.25 35.98 -42.64
C LYS A 27 -32.00 35.77 -41.13
N ALA A 28 -30.86 36.26 -40.64
CA ALA A 28 -30.52 36.18 -39.23
C ALA A 28 -29.85 37.46 -38.70
N GLU A 29 -30.64 38.37 -38.14
CA GLU A 29 -30.13 39.39 -37.20
C GLU A 29 -30.79 39.30 -35.81
N VAL A 30 -32.03 38.79 -35.73
CA VAL A 30 -32.77 38.67 -34.46
C VAL A 30 -32.49 37.35 -33.72
N VAL A 31 -32.29 36.24 -34.44
CA VAL A 31 -32.07 34.90 -33.84
C VAL A 31 -30.66 34.75 -33.23
N HIS A 32 -29.66 35.44 -33.77
CA HIS A 32 -28.26 35.30 -33.37
C HIS A 32 -27.93 35.87 -31.97
N LYS A 33 -28.64 36.91 -31.51
CA LYS A 33 -28.47 37.42 -30.14
C LYS A 33 -29.05 36.47 -29.10
N HIS A 34 -30.21 35.87 -29.38
CA HIS A 34 -30.87 34.93 -28.48
C HIS A 34 -30.09 33.63 -28.31
N SER A 35 -29.43 33.08 -29.34
CA SER A 35 -28.63 31.86 -29.19
C SER A 35 -27.39 32.07 -28.31
N ARG A 36 -26.72 33.22 -28.41
CA ARG A 36 -25.56 33.58 -27.58
C ARG A 36 -25.95 33.98 -26.16
N LEU A 37 -27.07 34.69 -26.00
CA LEU A 37 -27.63 34.96 -24.69
C LEU A 37 -28.10 33.67 -24.03
N ALA A 38 -28.71 32.74 -24.77
CA ALA A 38 -29.08 31.43 -24.24
C ALA A 38 -27.85 30.63 -23.81
N GLU A 39 -26.75 30.66 -24.57
CA GLU A 39 -25.48 30.03 -24.19
C GLU A 39 -24.86 30.69 -22.96
N VAL A 40 -24.85 32.03 -22.87
CA VAL A 40 -24.36 32.77 -21.69
C VAL A 40 -25.29 32.59 -20.47
N LEU A 41 -26.61 32.47 -20.68
CA LEU A 41 -27.60 32.20 -19.64
C LEU A 41 -27.53 30.74 -19.16
N GLN A 42 -27.25 29.79 -20.05
CA GLN A 42 -26.95 28.38 -19.72
C GLN A 42 -25.61 28.26 -18.97
N LEU A 43 -24.61 29.06 -19.35
CA LEU A 43 -23.36 29.21 -18.61
C LEU A 43 -23.58 29.68 -17.16
N GLY A 44 -24.57 30.54 -16.93
CA GLY A 44 -24.88 31.07 -15.61
C GLY A 44 -25.41 30.03 -14.61
N SER A 45 -26.07 28.98 -15.09
CA SER A 45 -26.56 27.87 -14.26
C SER A 45 -25.57 26.72 -14.12
N ASP A 46 -24.72 26.48 -15.14
CA ASP A 46 -23.80 25.33 -15.19
C ASP A 46 -22.34 25.66 -14.77
N ILE A 47 -21.91 26.93 -14.78
CA ILE A 47 -20.47 27.32 -14.66
C ILE A 47 -20.19 28.32 -13.53
N LEU A 48 -20.94 28.30 -12.44
CA LEU A 48 -20.41 28.81 -11.18
C LEU A 48 -19.98 27.61 -10.33
N PRO A 49 -18.78 27.02 -10.59
CA PRO A 49 -18.20 26.15 -9.60
C PRO A 49 -18.10 27.01 -8.34
N GLN A 50 -18.84 26.62 -7.30
CA GLN A 50 -18.61 27.20 -5.98
C GLN A 50 -17.11 27.02 -5.72
N TYR A 51 -16.41 28.09 -5.33
CA TYR A 51 -14.98 28.03 -5.01
C TYR A 51 -14.81 27.25 -3.70
N LYS A 52 -15.16 25.97 -3.76
CA LYS A 52 -15.19 24.96 -2.72
C LYS A 52 -14.42 23.77 -3.28
N GLN A 53 -13.58 23.19 -2.45
CA GLN A 53 -12.91 21.93 -2.76
C GLN A 53 -13.97 20.82 -2.72
N GLU A 54 -14.70 20.63 -3.82
CA GLU A 54 -15.62 19.50 -4.00
C GLU A 54 -14.88 18.32 -4.61
N ALA A 55 -15.25 17.10 -4.19
CA ALA A 55 -14.78 15.89 -4.85
C ALA A 55 -15.16 15.92 -6.34
N PRO A 56 -14.32 15.39 -7.24
CA PRO A 56 -14.57 15.41 -8.67
C PRO A 56 -15.90 14.71 -8.98
N LYS A 57 -16.82 15.43 -9.62
CA LYS A 57 -18.14 14.91 -10.00
C LYS A 57 -17.97 13.93 -11.16
N THR A 58 -18.31 12.66 -10.95
CA THR A 58 -18.43 11.69 -12.03
C THR A 58 -19.84 11.76 -12.64
N PRO A 59 -19.99 11.51 -13.94
CA PRO A 59 -21.31 11.44 -14.56
C PRO A 59 -22.13 10.29 -13.95
N PRO A 60 -23.47 10.37 -13.97
CA PRO A 60 -24.32 9.31 -13.46
C PRO A 60 -24.03 7.99 -14.19
N HIS A 61 -24.17 6.87 -13.48
CA HIS A 61 -23.87 5.51 -13.96
C HIS A 61 -22.40 5.16 -14.20
N ILE A 62 -21.46 5.95 -13.68
CA ILE A 62 -20.03 5.59 -13.66
C ILE A 62 -19.57 5.34 -12.23
N ILE A 63 -18.96 4.18 -12.02
CA ILE A 63 -18.46 3.72 -10.73
C ILE A 63 -16.96 4.06 -10.64
N LEU A 64 -16.58 4.70 -9.54
CA LEU A 64 -15.17 4.98 -9.24
C LEU A 64 -14.44 3.68 -8.88
N HIS A 65 -13.23 3.51 -9.41
CA HIS A 65 -12.41 2.32 -9.18
C HIS A 65 -12.03 2.13 -7.71
N TYR A 66 -11.87 3.23 -6.96
CA TYR A 66 -11.56 3.24 -5.52
C TYR A 66 -12.81 3.27 -4.62
N CYS A 67 -14.02 3.14 -5.18
CA CYS A 67 -15.23 3.09 -4.37
C CYS A 67 -15.29 1.80 -3.54
N ALA A 68 -15.71 1.89 -2.28
CA ALA A 68 -15.86 0.74 -1.38
C ALA A 68 -16.70 -0.38 -2.00
N PHE A 69 -17.81 -0.05 -2.69
CA PHE A 69 -18.63 -1.03 -3.40
C PHE A 69 -17.81 -1.79 -4.47
N LYS A 70 -17.01 -1.08 -5.26
CA LYS A 70 -16.18 -1.70 -6.31
C LYS A 70 -15.10 -2.59 -5.70
N THR A 71 -14.48 -2.17 -4.61
CA THR A 71 -13.50 -2.98 -3.87
C THR A 71 -14.13 -4.26 -3.31
N THR A 72 -15.31 -4.19 -2.71
CA THR A 72 -16.02 -5.38 -2.21
C THR A 72 -16.43 -6.32 -3.35
N TRP A 73 -16.96 -5.77 -4.44
CA TRP A 73 -17.28 -6.55 -5.64
C TRP A 73 -16.04 -7.26 -6.19
N ASP A 74 -14.91 -6.57 -6.21
CA ASP A 74 -13.63 -7.09 -6.65
C ASP A 74 -13.13 -8.28 -5.83
N TRP A 75 -13.40 -8.29 -4.52
CA TRP A 75 -13.14 -9.43 -3.64
C TRP A 75 -14.07 -10.60 -3.91
N VAL A 76 -15.36 -10.34 -4.15
CA VAL A 76 -16.33 -11.39 -4.51
C VAL A 76 -15.91 -12.07 -5.81
N ILE A 77 -15.53 -11.30 -6.84
CA ILE A 77 -15.03 -11.83 -8.10
C ILE A 77 -13.75 -12.64 -7.89
N LEU A 78 -12.81 -12.16 -7.06
CA LEU A 78 -11.60 -12.92 -6.76
C LEU A 78 -11.92 -14.29 -6.14
N ILE A 79 -12.79 -14.35 -5.14
CA ILE A 79 -13.21 -15.61 -4.49
C ILE A 79 -13.88 -16.55 -5.51
N LEU A 80 -14.77 -16.01 -6.36
CA LEU A 80 -15.42 -16.79 -7.41
C LEU A 80 -14.42 -17.30 -8.46
N THR A 81 -13.41 -16.51 -8.83
CA THR A 81 -12.35 -16.99 -9.73
C THR A 81 -11.58 -18.15 -9.12
N PHE A 82 -11.25 -18.08 -7.84
CA PHE A 82 -10.57 -19.17 -7.12
C PHE A 82 -11.44 -20.42 -7.05
N TYR A 83 -12.74 -20.27 -6.74
CA TYR A 83 -13.72 -21.36 -6.80
C TYR A 83 -13.74 -22.04 -8.19
N THR A 84 -13.80 -21.25 -9.27
CA THR A 84 -13.81 -21.81 -10.64
C THR A 84 -12.48 -22.50 -10.99
N ALA A 85 -11.36 -21.96 -10.52
CA ALA A 85 -10.03 -22.53 -10.79
C ALA A 85 -9.82 -23.89 -10.11
N ILE A 86 -10.50 -24.14 -8.98
CA ILE A 86 -10.53 -25.45 -8.31
C ILE A 86 -11.55 -26.37 -8.98
N MET A 87 -12.79 -25.91 -9.13
CA MET A 87 -13.89 -26.78 -9.55
C MET A 87 -13.79 -27.19 -11.01
N VAL A 88 -13.35 -26.33 -11.93
CA VAL A 88 -13.33 -26.65 -13.36
C VAL A 88 -12.43 -27.86 -13.67
N PRO A 89 -11.14 -27.90 -13.29
CA PRO A 89 -10.30 -29.08 -13.51
C PRO A 89 -10.81 -30.33 -12.79
N TYR A 90 -11.34 -30.18 -11.57
CA TYR A 90 -11.92 -31.29 -10.83
C TYR A 90 -13.09 -31.94 -11.58
N ASN A 91 -14.00 -31.14 -12.13
CA ASN A 91 -15.15 -31.67 -12.87
C ASN A 91 -14.77 -32.29 -14.20
N VAL A 92 -13.78 -31.71 -14.88
CA VAL A 92 -13.26 -32.23 -16.16
C VAL A 92 -12.60 -33.59 -15.95
N SER A 93 -11.75 -33.73 -14.93
CA SER A 93 -11.05 -34.99 -14.66
C SER A 93 -11.95 -36.04 -14.03
N PHE A 94 -12.66 -35.74 -12.92
CA PHE A 94 -13.39 -36.75 -12.12
C PHE A 94 -14.83 -37.02 -12.57
N LYS A 95 -15.34 -36.31 -13.59
CA LYS A 95 -16.67 -36.47 -14.19
C LYS A 95 -17.79 -36.58 -13.13
N THR A 96 -17.73 -35.80 -12.06
CA THR A 96 -18.61 -35.92 -10.86
C THR A 96 -19.97 -35.23 -11.02
N LYS A 97 -20.09 -34.25 -11.92
CA LYS A 97 -21.26 -33.34 -12.01
C LYS A 97 -22.44 -33.82 -12.86
N GLN A 98 -22.33 -34.94 -13.59
CA GLN A 98 -23.40 -35.36 -14.51
C GLN A 98 -24.72 -35.74 -13.80
N ASN A 99 -24.73 -36.00 -12.48
CA ASN A 99 -25.89 -36.57 -11.80
C ASN A 99 -26.65 -35.61 -10.86
N ASN A 100 -26.15 -34.38 -10.60
CA ASN A 100 -26.71 -33.49 -9.58
C ASN A 100 -27.05 -32.09 -10.14
N ILE A 101 -28.34 -31.80 -10.32
CA ILE A 101 -28.88 -30.53 -10.83
C ILE A 101 -28.42 -29.33 -9.98
N ALA A 102 -28.23 -29.51 -8.67
CA ALA A 102 -27.79 -28.45 -7.77
C ALA A 102 -26.42 -27.84 -8.17
N TRP A 103 -25.47 -28.66 -8.64
CA TRP A 103 -24.16 -28.19 -9.06
C TRP A 103 -24.22 -27.40 -10.38
N LEU A 104 -25.11 -27.79 -11.29
CA LEU A 104 -25.37 -27.06 -12.53
C LEU A 104 -25.98 -25.68 -12.25
N VAL A 105 -26.95 -25.61 -11.32
CA VAL A 105 -27.56 -24.34 -10.89
C VAL A 105 -26.50 -23.42 -10.28
N LEU A 106 -25.65 -23.95 -9.40
CA LEU A 106 -24.59 -23.17 -8.77
C LEU A 106 -23.59 -22.62 -9.79
N ASP A 107 -23.12 -23.45 -10.74
CA ASP A 107 -22.23 -22.98 -11.81
C ASP A 107 -22.90 -21.91 -12.69
N SER A 108 -24.20 -22.05 -12.96
CA SER A 108 -24.98 -21.07 -13.72
C SER A 108 -25.09 -19.72 -12.99
N VAL A 109 -25.30 -19.75 -11.66
CA VAL A 109 -25.31 -18.53 -10.83
C VAL A 109 -23.95 -17.83 -10.88
N VAL A 110 -22.86 -18.60 -10.78
CA VAL A 110 -21.50 -18.05 -10.89
C VAL A 110 -21.28 -17.39 -12.25
N ASP A 111 -21.71 -18.03 -13.34
CA ASP A 111 -21.60 -17.46 -14.70
C ASP A 111 -22.42 -16.16 -14.85
N VAL A 112 -23.60 -16.06 -14.24
CA VAL A 112 -24.39 -14.80 -14.21
C VAL A 112 -23.65 -13.69 -13.48
N ILE A 113 -23.00 -13.99 -12.34
CA ILE A 113 -22.22 -12.99 -11.59
C ILE A 113 -21.05 -12.46 -12.44
N PHE A 114 -20.37 -13.33 -13.17
CA PHE A 114 -19.31 -12.92 -14.11
C PHE A 114 -19.85 -12.09 -15.29
N LEU A 115 -21.06 -12.36 -15.76
CA LEU A 115 -21.68 -11.54 -16.79
C LEU A 115 -21.99 -10.13 -16.27
N VAL A 116 -22.48 -10.02 -15.02
CA VAL A 116 -22.68 -8.73 -14.34
C VAL A 116 -21.34 -8.00 -14.19
N ASP A 117 -20.24 -8.70 -13.87
CA ASP A 117 -18.91 -8.10 -13.78
C ASP A 117 -18.46 -7.47 -15.10
N ILE A 118 -18.72 -8.12 -16.25
CA ILE A 118 -18.44 -7.54 -17.57
C ILE A 118 -19.20 -6.21 -17.75
N VAL A 119 -20.48 -6.18 -17.40
CA VAL A 119 -21.30 -4.96 -17.47
C VAL A 119 -20.76 -3.87 -16.55
N LEU A 120 -20.33 -4.22 -15.34
CA LEU A 120 -19.73 -3.26 -14.41
C LEU A 120 -18.39 -2.73 -14.92
N ASN A 121 -17.54 -3.55 -15.53
CA ASN A 121 -16.27 -3.13 -16.12
C ASN A 121 -16.45 -2.09 -17.24
N PHE A 122 -17.56 -2.14 -17.99
CA PHE A 122 -17.92 -1.10 -18.97
C PHE A 122 -18.29 0.25 -18.35
N HIS A 123 -18.59 0.28 -17.05
CA HIS A 123 -19.04 1.45 -16.29
C HIS A 123 -18.04 1.88 -15.21
N THR A 124 -16.87 1.25 -15.10
CA THR A 124 -15.86 1.58 -14.09
C THR A 124 -14.78 2.49 -14.67
N THR A 125 -14.40 3.53 -13.91
CA THR A 125 -13.25 4.40 -14.27
C THR A 125 -11.95 3.61 -14.30
N PHE A 126 -10.96 4.07 -15.05
CA PHE A 126 -9.59 3.54 -15.01
C PHE A 126 -8.55 4.66 -14.87
N VAL A 127 -7.35 4.30 -14.43
CA VAL A 127 -6.22 5.24 -14.27
C VAL A 127 -5.35 5.18 -15.52
N GLY A 128 -5.11 6.33 -16.15
CA GLY A 128 -4.24 6.45 -17.31
C GLY A 128 -2.75 6.38 -16.95
N PRO A 129 -1.85 6.27 -17.94
CA PRO A 129 -0.40 6.24 -17.70
C PRO A 129 0.14 7.51 -17.04
N GLY A 130 -0.57 8.65 -17.17
CA GLY A 130 -0.25 9.91 -16.49
C GLY A 130 -0.79 10.03 -15.07
N GLY A 131 -1.40 8.97 -14.50
CA GLY A 131 -2.01 8.99 -13.17
C GLY A 131 -3.37 9.71 -13.10
N GLU A 132 -3.90 10.17 -14.24
CA GLU A 132 -5.20 10.81 -14.32
C GLU A 132 -6.35 9.79 -14.28
N VAL A 133 -7.42 10.13 -13.56
CA VAL A 133 -8.63 9.30 -13.48
C VAL A 133 -9.53 9.63 -14.67
N ILE A 134 -9.66 8.67 -15.58
CA ILE A 134 -10.49 8.82 -16.77
C ILE A 134 -11.92 8.42 -16.45
N SER A 135 -12.84 9.37 -16.62
CA SER A 135 -14.28 9.22 -16.37
C SER A 135 -15.15 9.27 -17.62
N ASP A 136 -14.57 9.46 -18.82
CA ASP A 136 -15.37 9.47 -20.07
C ASP A 136 -15.85 8.04 -20.42
N PRO A 137 -17.18 7.80 -20.49
CA PRO A 137 -17.74 6.47 -20.77
C PRO A 137 -17.32 5.93 -22.14
N LYS A 138 -17.09 6.76 -23.16
CA LYS A 138 -16.68 6.28 -24.49
C LYS A 138 -15.25 5.73 -24.43
N LEU A 139 -14.37 6.45 -23.74
CA LEU A 139 -12.97 6.08 -23.60
C LEU A 139 -12.82 4.82 -22.73
N ILE A 140 -13.59 4.71 -21.64
CA ILE A 140 -13.66 3.51 -20.79
C ILE A 140 -14.04 2.29 -21.64
N ARG A 141 -15.14 2.36 -22.40
CA ARG A 141 -15.64 1.23 -23.20
C ARG A 141 -14.65 0.82 -24.29
N MET A 142 -14.07 1.77 -25.00
CA MET A 142 -13.11 1.49 -26.07
C MET A 142 -11.82 0.85 -25.53
N ASN A 143 -11.33 1.34 -24.38
CA ASN A 143 -10.17 0.75 -23.72
C ASN A 143 -10.44 -0.69 -23.27
N TYR A 144 -11.61 -0.95 -22.67
CA TYR A 144 -11.99 -2.30 -22.23
C TYR A 144 -12.19 -3.28 -23.40
N LEU A 145 -12.83 -2.83 -24.50
CA LEU A 145 -13.00 -3.63 -25.72
C LEU A 145 -11.67 -4.05 -26.34
N LYS A 146 -10.66 -3.17 -26.32
CA LYS A 146 -9.35 -3.43 -26.90
C LYS A 146 -8.49 -4.39 -26.07
N THR A 147 -8.70 -4.41 -24.75
CA THR A 147 -7.78 -5.08 -23.81
C THR A 147 -8.31 -6.44 -23.34
N TRP A 148 -9.38 -6.43 -22.56
CA TRP A 148 -9.79 -7.60 -21.77
C TRP A 148 -11.15 -8.18 -22.15
N PHE A 149 -11.99 -7.42 -22.87
CA PHE A 149 -13.36 -7.83 -23.18
C PHE A 149 -13.46 -9.21 -23.86
N VAL A 150 -12.63 -9.49 -24.86
CA VAL A 150 -12.69 -10.76 -25.62
C VAL A 150 -12.41 -11.96 -24.72
N ILE A 151 -11.40 -11.84 -23.85
CA ILE A 151 -11.00 -12.88 -22.88
C ILE A 151 -12.13 -13.07 -21.86
N ASP A 152 -12.63 -11.97 -21.31
CA ASP A 152 -13.70 -11.98 -20.32
C ASP A 152 -14.98 -12.62 -20.88
N LEU A 153 -15.37 -12.27 -22.12
CA LEU A 153 -16.55 -12.79 -22.80
C LEU A 153 -16.45 -14.29 -23.05
N LEU A 154 -15.35 -14.76 -23.66
CA LEU A 154 -15.13 -16.18 -23.92
C LEU A 154 -15.13 -17.00 -22.62
N SER A 155 -14.53 -16.45 -21.57
CA SER A 155 -14.46 -17.11 -20.27
C SER A 155 -15.82 -17.23 -19.56
N CYS A 156 -16.82 -16.43 -19.93
CA CYS A 156 -18.12 -16.32 -19.25
C CYS A 156 -19.25 -17.11 -19.95
N LEU A 157 -18.99 -17.73 -21.11
CA LEU A 157 -20.02 -18.42 -21.86
C LEU A 157 -20.54 -19.66 -21.09
N PRO A 158 -21.87 -19.82 -20.96
CA PRO A 158 -22.47 -20.95 -20.24
C PRO A 158 -22.53 -22.19 -21.14
N TYR A 159 -21.38 -22.82 -21.39
CA TYR A 159 -21.27 -23.99 -22.27
C TYR A 159 -22.16 -25.17 -21.83
N ASP A 160 -22.38 -25.33 -20.53
CA ASP A 160 -23.25 -26.37 -19.97
C ASP A 160 -24.72 -26.22 -20.42
N ILE A 161 -25.18 -24.98 -20.50
CA ILE A 161 -26.56 -24.66 -20.90
C ILE A 161 -26.72 -24.89 -22.41
N ILE A 162 -25.73 -24.47 -23.20
CA ILE A 162 -25.73 -24.67 -24.66
C ILE A 162 -25.82 -26.18 -24.99
N ASN A 163 -25.00 -27.00 -24.33
CA ASN A 163 -25.02 -28.45 -24.51
C ASN A 163 -26.31 -29.13 -24.02
N ALA A 164 -27.04 -28.52 -23.08
CA ALA A 164 -28.30 -29.07 -22.57
C ALA A 164 -29.50 -28.75 -23.49
N PHE A 165 -29.46 -27.66 -24.24
CA PHE A 165 -30.55 -27.25 -25.14
C PHE A 165 -30.42 -27.82 -26.55
N GLU A 166 -29.19 -28.08 -26.99
CA GLU A 166 -28.90 -28.62 -28.30
C GLU A 166 -28.73 -30.14 -28.13
N ASN A 167 -29.66 -30.96 -28.63
CA ASN A 167 -29.56 -32.42 -28.61
C ASN A 167 -28.47 -32.88 -29.60
N VAL A 168 -27.21 -32.53 -29.32
CA VAL A 168 -26.09 -32.76 -30.22
C VAL A 168 -25.48 -34.15 -30.02
N ASP A 169 -24.93 -34.71 -31.09
CA ASP A 169 -24.21 -35.98 -31.11
C ASP A 169 -23.16 -36.06 -29.97
N GLU A 170 -22.96 -37.26 -29.42
CA GLU A 170 -22.07 -37.52 -28.28
C GLU A 170 -20.65 -36.97 -28.47
N GLY A 171 -20.13 -37.00 -29.71
CA GLY A 171 -18.82 -36.45 -30.06
C GLY A 171 -18.72 -34.93 -29.92
N ILE A 172 -19.80 -34.19 -30.18
CA ILE A 172 -19.81 -32.73 -30.03
C ILE A 172 -20.06 -32.36 -28.56
N SER A 173 -20.83 -33.17 -27.83
CA SER A 173 -21.05 -32.97 -26.38
C SER A 173 -19.75 -33.08 -25.57
N SER A 174 -18.84 -33.97 -25.95
CA SER A 174 -17.53 -34.14 -25.28
C SER A 174 -16.58 -32.97 -25.57
N LEU A 175 -16.63 -32.40 -26.78
CA LEU A 175 -15.92 -31.17 -27.13
C LEU A 175 -16.43 -29.97 -26.32
N PHE A 176 -17.74 -29.79 -26.19
CA PHE A 176 -18.33 -28.74 -25.36
C PHE A 176 -17.98 -28.90 -23.88
N SER A 177 -17.90 -30.14 -23.38
CA SER A 177 -17.43 -30.41 -22.03
C SER A 177 -15.96 -30.03 -21.84
N SER A 178 -15.13 -30.20 -22.87
CA SER A 178 -13.71 -29.83 -22.85
C SER A 178 -13.47 -28.31 -22.93
N LEU A 179 -14.38 -27.58 -23.59
CA LEU A 179 -14.35 -26.11 -23.65
C LEU A 179 -14.53 -25.44 -22.28
N LYS A 180 -14.96 -26.17 -21.24
CA LYS A 180 -15.01 -25.66 -19.86
C LYS A 180 -13.66 -25.15 -19.37
N VAL A 181 -12.54 -25.67 -19.90
CA VAL A 181 -11.18 -25.21 -19.57
C VAL A 181 -10.97 -23.73 -19.92
N VAL A 182 -11.72 -23.19 -20.89
CA VAL A 182 -11.69 -21.75 -21.23
C VAL A 182 -12.10 -20.87 -20.04
N ARG A 183 -12.87 -21.39 -19.08
CA ARG A 183 -13.20 -20.68 -17.82
C ARG A 183 -11.95 -20.37 -16.98
N LEU A 184 -10.83 -21.07 -17.16
CA LEU A 184 -9.57 -20.77 -16.46
C LEU A 184 -8.96 -19.44 -16.90
N LEU A 185 -9.32 -18.91 -18.07
CA LEU A 185 -8.90 -17.57 -18.52
C LEU A 185 -9.35 -16.46 -17.55
N ARG A 186 -10.36 -16.72 -16.69
CA ARG A 186 -10.79 -15.82 -15.62
C ARG A 186 -9.66 -15.50 -14.62
N LEU A 187 -8.62 -16.33 -14.52
CA LEU A 187 -7.44 -16.03 -13.69
C LEU A 187 -6.66 -14.80 -14.18
N GLY A 188 -6.80 -14.42 -15.46
CA GLY A 188 -6.26 -13.15 -15.96
C GLY A 188 -6.78 -11.93 -15.20
N ARG A 189 -7.93 -12.04 -14.51
CA ARG A 189 -8.46 -10.99 -13.62
C ARG A 189 -7.62 -10.77 -12.37
N VAL A 190 -6.95 -11.82 -11.88
CA VAL A 190 -6.03 -11.73 -10.72
C VAL A 190 -4.80 -10.93 -11.11
N ALA A 191 -4.28 -11.15 -12.32
CA ALA A 191 -3.14 -10.40 -12.85
C ALA A 191 -3.41 -8.88 -12.91
N ARG A 192 -4.63 -8.46 -13.23
CA ARG A 192 -5.03 -7.03 -13.24
C ARG A 192 -4.96 -6.35 -11.87
N LYS A 193 -5.02 -7.12 -10.77
CA LYS A 193 -4.99 -6.60 -9.40
C LYS A 193 -3.68 -6.91 -8.69
N LEU A 194 -2.77 -7.63 -9.35
CA LEU A 194 -1.51 -8.06 -8.76
C LEU A 194 -0.70 -6.87 -8.26
N ASP A 195 -0.64 -5.79 -9.04
CA ASP A 195 0.10 -4.56 -8.68
C ASP A 195 -0.34 -3.97 -7.34
N HIS A 196 -1.65 -3.98 -7.05
CA HIS A 196 -2.18 -3.49 -5.76
C HIS A 196 -1.83 -4.42 -4.59
N TYR A 197 -1.77 -5.74 -4.83
CA TYR A 197 -1.40 -6.71 -3.79
C TYR A 197 0.11 -6.77 -3.54
N LEU A 198 0.93 -6.45 -4.55
CA LEU A 198 2.40 -6.44 -4.46
C LEU A 198 2.94 -5.40 -3.47
N GLU A 199 2.17 -4.34 -3.18
CA GLU A 199 2.53 -3.33 -2.18
C GLU A 199 2.52 -3.89 -0.74
N TYR A 200 1.71 -4.93 -0.49
CA TYR A 200 1.55 -5.54 0.83
C TYR A 200 2.27 -6.88 0.91
N GLY A 201 3.54 -6.88 1.37
CA GLY A 201 4.38 -8.09 1.38
C GLY A 201 3.77 -9.35 2.03
N ALA A 202 2.94 -9.20 3.07
CA ALA A 202 2.23 -10.33 3.68
C ALA A 202 1.10 -10.88 2.79
N ALA A 203 0.40 -10.01 2.04
CA ALA A 203 -0.63 -10.44 1.09
C ALA A 203 -0.03 -11.20 -0.08
N VAL A 204 1.17 -10.80 -0.54
CA VAL A 204 1.90 -11.53 -1.59
C VAL A 204 2.24 -12.96 -1.16
N LEU A 205 2.67 -13.16 0.10
CA LEU A 205 2.94 -14.49 0.63
C LEU A 205 1.68 -15.37 0.61
N VAL A 206 0.56 -14.85 1.11
CA VAL A 206 -0.73 -15.58 1.09
C VAL A 206 -1.14 -15.92 -0.34
N LEU A 207 -1.04 -14.96 -1.26
CA LEU A 207 -1.34 -15.18 -2.67
C LEU A 207 -0.46 -16.28 -3.27
N LEU A 208 0.84 -16.29 -2.99
CA LEU A 208 1.76 -17.29 -3.52
C LEU A 208 1.48 -18.69 -2.97
N VAL A 209 1.15 -18.82 -1.68
CA VAL A 209 0.71 -20.09 -1.07
C VAL A 209 -0.58 -20.59 -1.73
N CYS A 210 -1.53 -19.69 -2.03
CA CYS A 210 -2.74 -20.04 -2.77
C CYS A 210 -2.44 -20.51 -4.20
N VAL A 211 -1.49 -19.86 -4.91
CA VAL A 211 -1.06 -20.28 -6.25
C VAL A 211 -0.40 -21.66 -6.19
N PHE A 212 0.48 -21.91 -5.22
CA PHE A 212 1.11 -23.21 -5.01
C PHE A 212 0.07 -24.33 -4.81
N GLY A 213 -0.92 -24.10 -3.94
CA GLY A 213 -2.01 -25.05 -3.75
C GLY A 213 -2.85 -25.27 -5.01
N LEU A 214 -3.07 -24.23 -5.81
CA LEU A 214 -3.81 -24.32 -7.07
C LEU A 214 -3.06 -25.13 -8.12
N VAL A 215 -1.75 -24.92 -8.28
CA VAL A 215 -0.93 -25.70 -9.21
C VAL A 215 -0.86 -27.16 -8.77
N ALA A 216 -0.69 -27.43 -7.47
CA ALA A 216 -0.75 -28.78 -6.91
C ALA A 216 -2.06 -29.51 -7.25
N HIS A 217 -3.18 -28.79 -7.14
CA HIS A 217 -4.51 -29.28 -7.51
C HIS A 217 -4.63 -29.56 -9.01
N TRP A 218 -4.13 -28.67 -9.87
CA TRP A 218 -4.18 -28.86 -11.33
C TRP A 218 -3.35 -30.05 -11.78
N LEU A 219 -2.12 -30.17 -11.26
CA LEU A 219 -1.27 -31.31 -11.54
C LEU A 219 -1.87 -32.61 -11.01
N ALA A 220 -2.61 -32.57 -9.89
CA ALA A 220 -3.34 -33.74 -9.38
C ALA A 220 -4.49 -34.16 -10.30
N CYS A 221 -5.24 -33.19 -10.85
CA CYS A 221 -6.30 -33.46 -11.82
C CYS A 221 -5.75 -34.05 -13.13
N ILE A 222 -4.58 -33.60 -13.56
CA ILE A 222 -3.87 -34.15 -14.73
C ILE A 222 -3.34 -35.55 -14.42
N TRP A 223 -2.72 -35.74 -13.24
CA TRP A 223 -2.23 -37.05 -12.78
C TRP A 223 -3.34 -38.11 -12.75
N TYR A 224 -4.51 -37.75 -12.22
CA TYR A 224 -5.68 -38.61 -12.28
C TYR A 224 -6.12 -38.91 -13.70
N SER A 225 -6.21 -37.89 -14.57
CA SER A 225 -6.60 -38.07 -15.96
C SER A 225 -5.65 -38.99 -16.74
N ILE A 226 -4.34 -38.94 -16.45
CA ILE A 226 -3.36 -39.87 -17.06
C ILE A 226 -3.60 -41.29 -16.55
N GLY A 227 -3.81 -41.46 -15.24
CA GLY A 227 -4.14 -42.77 -14.67
C GLY A 227 -5.42 -43.38 -15.23
N ASP A 228 -6.49 -42.58 -15.34
CA ASP A 228 -7.79 -43.01 -15.90
C ASP A 228 -7.64 -43.43 -17.38
N TYR A 229 -6.83 -42.70 -18.15
CA TYR A 229 -6.53 -43.01 -19.56
C TYR A 229 -5.67 -44.27 -19.74
N GLU A 230 -4.72 -44.52 -18.84
CA GLU A 230 -3.80 -45.65 -18.97
C GLU A 230 -4.29 -46.96 -18.33
N VAL A 231 -5.15 -46.89 -17.30
CA VAL A 231 -5.55 -48.07 -16.52
C VAL A 231 -6.34 -49.07 -17.35
N ILE A 232 -7.26 -48.60 -18.21
CA ILE A 232 -8.07 -49.42 -19.11
C ILE A 232 -7.78 -48.98 -20.55
N ASP A 233 -7.19 -49.87 -21.33
CA ASP A 233 -7.01 -49.62 -22.76
C ASP A 233 -8.33 -49.90 -23.50
N GLU A 234 -9.01 -48.84 -23.96
CA GLU A 234 -10.31 -48.94 -24.63
C GLU A 234 -10.28 -49.82 -25.90
N LEU A 235 -9.13 -49.91 -26.58
CA LEU A 235 -8.98 -50.66 -27.82
C LEU A 235 -8.91 -52.18 -27.59
N THR A 236 -8.25 -52.59 -26.51
CA THR A 236 -8.02 -54.01 -26.19
C THR A 236 -8.89 -54.51 -25.04
N ASN A 237 -9.59 -53.61 -24.34
CA ASN A 237 -10.32 -53.86 -23.09
C ASN A 237 -9.46 -54.59 -22.04
N THR A 238 -8.15 -54.38 -22.06
CA THR A 238 -7.21 -54.95 -21.10
C THR A 238 -6.85 -53.94 -20.02
N ILE A 239 -6.65 -54.43 -18.79
CA ILE A 239 -6.20 -53.59 -17.67
C ILE A 239 -4.68 -53.59 -17.61
N LYS A 240 -4.07 -52.41 -17.55
CA LYS A 240 -2.63 -52.29 -17.32
C LYS A 240 -2.35 -52.41 -15.83
N THR A 241 -1.76 -53.54 -15.42
CA THR A 241 -1.42 -53.82 -14.02
C THR A 241 -0.33 -52.93 -13.46
N ASP A 242 0.44 -52.28 -14.33
CA ASP A 242 1.57 -51.49 -13.91
C ASP A 242 1.17 -50.08 -13.48
N SER A 243 0.04 -49.53 -13.97
CA SER A 243 -0.36 -48.14 -13.71
C SER A 243 -0.53 -47.83 -12.22
N TRP A 244 -0.18 -46.60 -11.83
CA TRP A 244 -0.29 -46.14 -10.44
C TRP A 244 -1.72 -46.30 -9.88
N LEU A 245 -2.74 -46.13 -10.72
CA LEU A 245 -4.15 -46.21 -10.33
C LEU A 245 -4.55 -47.65 -9.96
N TYR A 246 -4.04 -48.63 -10.70
CA TYR A 246 -4.25 -50.05 -10.40
C TYR A 246 -3.50 -50.47 -9.14
N GLN A 247 -2.24 -50.03 -8.96
CA GLN A 247 -1.47 -50.30 -7.74
C GLN A 247 -2.11 -49.68 -6.49
N LEU A 248 -2.69 -48.49 -6.62
CA LEU A 248 -3.46 -47.86 -5.54
C LEU A 248 -4.71 -48.68 -5.19
N ALA A 249 -5.43 -49.18 -6.19
CA ALA A 249 -6.62 -50.01 -5.97
C ALA A 249 -6.30 -51.30 -5.20
N LEU A 250 -5.13 -51.90 -5.48
CA LEU A 250 -4.63 -53.06 -4.75
C LEU A 250 -4.25 -52.72 -3.31
N SER A 251 -3.56 -51.60 -3.07
CA SER A 251 -3.11 -51.23 -1.73
C SER A 251 -4.25 -50.84 -0.79
N ILE A 252 -5.32 -50.23 -1.32
CA ILE A 252 -6.53 -49.87 -0.56
C ILE A 252 -7.46 -51.08 -0.35
N GLY A 253 -7.28 -52.17 -1.12
CA GLY A 253 -8.09 -53.38 -1.01
C GLY A 253 -9.40 -53.34 -1.82
N THR A 254 -9.53 -52.41 -2.75
CA THR A 254 -10.68 -52.28 -3.68
C THR A 254 -10.23 -52.46 -5.13
N PRO A 255 -9.82 -53.69 -5.53
CA PRO A 255 -9.28 -53.94 -6.87
C PRO A 255 -10.35 -53.86 -7.96
N TYR A 256 -9.91 -53.58 -9.19
CA TYR A 256 -10.74 -53.68 -10.39
C TYR A 256 -11.08 -55.14 -10.70
N ARG A 257 -12.33 -55.41 -11.07
CA ARG A 257 -12.84 -56.74 -11.40
C ARG A 257 -13.47 -56.71 -12.78
N TYR A 258 -13.19 -57.73 -13.59
CA TYR A 258 -13.82 -57.88 -14.89
C TYR A 258 -15.16 -58.61 -14.74
N ASN A 259 -16.25 -57.98 -15.17
CA ASN A 259 -17.57 -58.60 -15.11
C ASN A 259 -17.78 -59.50 -16.34
N THR A 260 -17.47 -60.79 -16.20
CA THR A 260 -17.62 -61.79 -17.27
C THR A 260 -19.07 -62.17 -17.57
N THR A 261 -20.00 -61.87 -16.65
CA THR A 261 -21.42 -62.26 -16.74
C THR A 261 -22.36 -61.10 -17.10
N GLY A 262 -21.85 -59.86 -17.20
CA GLY A 262 -22.61 -58.63 -17.41
C GLY A 262 -22.21 -57.86 -18.67
N SER A 263 -22.16 -56.52 -18.58
CA SER A 263 -21.93 -55.55 -19.69
C SER A 263 -20.56 -55.64 -20.38
N GLY A 264 -19.71 -56.62 -20.04
CA GLY A 264 -18.36 -56.77 -20.60
C GLY A 264 -17.39 -55.66 -20.17
N GLN A 265 -17.69 -54.95 -19.07
CA GLN A 265 -16.93 -53.80 -18.57
C GLN A 265 -16.13 -54.14 -17.31
N TRP A 266 -15.06 -53.38 -17.08
CA TRP A 266 -14.31 -53.38 -15.83
C TRP A 266 -15.08 -52.59 -14.77
N GLU A 267 -15.37 -53.23 -13.64
CA GLU A 267 -16.12 -52.64 -12.52
C GLU A 267 -15.25 -52.62 -11.25
N GLY A 268 -15.48 -51.66 -10.37
CA GLY A 268 -14.74 -51.50 -9.10
C GLY A 268 -13.72 -50.37 -9.13
N GLY A 269 -12.69 -50.47 -8.30
CA GLY A 269 -11.71 -49.42 -8.07
C GLY A 269 -11.99 -48.56 -6.81
N PRO A 270 -11.06 -47.66 -6.46
CA PRO A 270 -11.18 -46.81 -5.27
C PRO A 270 -12.30 -45.76 -5.42
N SER A 271 -12.82 -45.25 -4.30
CA SER A 271 -13.80 -44.17 -4.32
C SER A 271 -13.20 -42.89 -4.94
N LYS A 272 -14.02 -42.08 -5.61
CA LYS A 272 -13.58 -40.82 -6.25
C LYS A 272 -12.92 -39.86 -5.26
N ASP A 273 -13.40 -39.82 -4.02
CA ASP A 273 -12.81 -38.99 -2.96
C ASP A 273 -11.41 -39.49 -2.57
N SER A 274 -11.24 -40.82 -2.46
CA SER A 274 -9.93 -41.41 -2.19
C SER A 274 -8.97 -41.17 -3.35
N LEU A 275 -9.43 -41.27 -4.60
CA LEU A 275 -8.62 -40.99 -5.78
C LEU A 275 -8.11 -39.54 -5.79
N TYR A 276 -9.00 -38.58 -5.53
CA TYR A 276 -8.62 -37.17 -5.46
C TYR A 276 -7.58 -36.91 -4.36
N ILE A 277 -7.81 -37.43 -3.15
CA ILE A 277 -6.88 -37.26 -2.02
C ILE A 277 -5.52 -37.90 -2.33
N SER A 278 -5.51 -39.11 -2.89
CA SER A 278 -4.27 -39.80 -3.28
C SER A 278 -3.51 -39.09 -4.39
N SER A 279 -4.21 -38.56 -5.41
CA SER A 279 -3.59 -37.76 -6.47
C SER A 279 -3.00 -36.46 -5.93
N LEU A 280 -3.74 -35.74 -5.07
CA LEU A 280 -3.27 -34.50 -4.45
C LEU A 280 -2.09 -34.76 -3.50
N TYR A 281 -2.12 -35.87 -2.76
CA TYR A 281 -1.00 -36.31 -1.93
C TYR A 281 0.26 -36.53 -2.78
N PHE A 282 0.14 -37.27 -3.88
CA PHE A 282 1.27 -37.50 -4.79
C PHE A 282 1.84 -36.18 -5.32
N THR A 283 1.01 -35.29 -5.86
CA THR A 283 1.50 -34.02 -6.41
C THR A 283 2.09 -33.11 -5.36
N MET A 284 1.50 -33.03 -4.17
CA MET A 284 2.07 -32.28 -3.05
C MET A 284 3.43 -32.86 -2.65
N THR A 285 3.58 -34.18 -2.56
CA THR A 285 4.88 -34.79 -2.20
C THR A 285 5.96 -34.59 -3.25
N SER A 286 5.59 -34.51 -4.53
CA SER A 286 6.50 -34.21 -5.64
C SER A 286 6.86 -32.72 -5.69
N LEU A 287 5.89 -31.82 -5.55
CA LEU A 287 6.11 -30.36 -5.54
C LEU A 287 6.86 -29.90 -4.29
N THR A 288 6.69 -30.57 -3.15
CA THR A 288 7.45 -30.31 -1.91
C THR A 288 8.78 -31.06 -1.83
N THR A 289 9.16 -31.78 -2.90
CA THR A 289 10.42 -32.55 -3.02
C THR A 289 10.66 -33.57 -1.90
N ILE A 290 9.61 -33.97 -1.16
CA ILE A 290 9.68 -34.98 -0.10
C ILE A 290 9.76 -36.39 -0.70
N GLY A 291 8.91 -36.69 -1.68
CA GLY A 291 8.97 -37.94 -2.47
C GLY A 291 8.91 -39.24 -1.66
N PHE A 292 7.88 -39.45 -0.83
CA PHE A 292 7.76 -40.66 0.02
C PHE A 292 7.75 -42.00 -0.74
N GLY A 293 7.37 -42.00 -2.03
CA GLY A 293 7.43 -43.20 -2.89
C GLY A 293 6.25 -44.18 -2.76
N ASN A 294 5.25 -43.89 -1.93
CA ASN A 294 4.06 -44.76 -1.77
C ASN A 294 3.19 -44.81 -3.04
N ILE A 295 3.19 -43.72 -3.83
CA ILE A 295 2.60 -43.63 -5.16
C ILE A 295 3.75 -43.20 -6.07
N ALA A 296 4.04 -43.97 -7.10
CA ALA A 296 5.16 -43.72 -7.99
C ALA A 296 4.77 -43.97 -9.46
N PRO A 297 5.35 -43.20 -10.40
CA PRO A 297 5.15 -43.44 -11.82
C PRO A 297 5.86 -44.73 -12.26
N THR A 298 5.13 -45.61 -12.95
CA THR A 298 5.65 -46.89 -13.42
C THR A 298 5.67 -46.95 -14.95
N THR A 299 4.67 -46.37 -15.60
CA THR A 299 4.55 -46.32 -17.06
C THR A 299 5.39 -45.19 -17.65
N ASP A 300 5.65 -45.25 -18.95
CA ASP A 300 6.45 -44.24 -19.63
C ASP A 300 5.73 -42.87 -19.67
N GLY A 301 4.40 -42.86 -19.83
CA GLY A 301 3.59 -41.64 -19.78
C GLY A 301 3.60 -41.00 -18.40
N GLU A 302 3.39 -41.80 -17.35
CA GLU A 302 3.47 -41.36 -15.95
C GLU A 302 4.86 -40.80 -15.59
N LYS A 303 5.94 -41.43 -16.08
CA LYS A 303 7.32 -40.98 -15.84
C LYS A 303 7.62 -39.64 -16.52
N ILE A 304 7.23 -39.47 -17.79
CA ILE A 304 7.43 -38.21 -18.52
C ILE A 304 6.71 -37.07 -17.80
N PHE A 305 5.46 -37.29 -17.38
CA PHE A 305 4.71 -36.30 -16.62
C PHE A 305 5.34 -35.99 -15.27
N SER A 306 5.84 -37.01 -14.56
CA SER A 306 6.50 -36.82 -13.26
C SER A 306 7.79 -36.01 -13.38
N VAL A 307 8.59 -36.20 -14.44
CA VAL A 307 9.77 -35.37 -14.72
C VAL A 307 9.37 -33.91 -14.95
N ALA A 308 8.31 -33.67 -15.74
CA ALA A 308 7.79 -32.31 -15.95
C ALA A 308 7.29 -31.67 -14.65
N MET A 309 6.54 -32.42 -13.83
CA MET A 309 6.05 -31.99 -12.51
C MET A 309 7.20 -31.61 -11.58
N MET A 310 8.27 -32.41 -11.50
CA MET A 310 9.44 -32.12 -10.67
C MET A 310 10.14 -30.83 -11.10
N MET A 311 10.19 -30.54 -12.41
CA MET A 311 10.77 -29.29 -12.91
C MET A 311 9.91 -28.07 -12.53
N VAL A 312 8.58 -28.17 -12.64
CA VAL A 312 7.67 -27.11 -12.17
C VAL A 312 7.81 -26.91 -10.65
N GLY A 313 7.83 -28.00 -9.88
CA GLY A 313 7.97 -27.95 -8.43
C GLY A 313 9.26 -27.30 -7.96
N SER A 314 10.39 -27.60 -8.60
CA SER A 314 11.67 -26.98 -8.24
C SER A 314 11.68 -25.46 -8.49
N LEU A 315 11.05 -24.99 -9.57
CA LEU A 315 10.88 -23.55 -9.83
C LEU A 315 9.97 -22.88 -8.79
N GLU A 316 8.85 -23.49 -8.44
CA GLU A 316 7.93 -22.95 -7.43
C GLU A 316 8.58 -22.88 -6.04
N GLN A 317 9.34 -23.91 -5.64
CA GLN A 317 10.09 -23.89 -4.39
C GLN A 317 11.13 -22.77 -4.35
N ALA A 318 11.86 -22.58 -5.46
CA ALA A 318 12.84 -21.50 -5.57
C ALA A 318 12.17 -20.12 -5.44
N LEU A 319 11.01 -19.92 -6.05
CA LEU A 319 10.23 -18.67 -5.95
C LEU A 319 9.70 -18.43 -4.53
N LEU A 320 9.14 -19.46 -3.88
CA LEU A 320 8.67 -19.39 -2.50
C LEU A 320 9.81 -19.01 -1.54
N MET A 321 10.95 -19.69 -1.66
CA MET A 321 12.12 -19.42 -0.83
C MET A 321 12.66 -18.01 -1.08
N GLY A 322 12.79 -17.60 -2.36
CA GLY A 322 13.24 -16.26 -2.74
C GLY A 322 12.35 -15.15 -2.18
N LEU A 323 11.03 -15.34 -2.20
CA LEU A 323 10.09 -14.37 -1.63
C LEU A 323 10.19 -14.29 -0.11
N ILE A 324 10.29 -15.43 0.58
CA ILE A 324 10.45 -15.46 2.04
C ILE A 324 11.72 -14.69 2.44
N PHE A 325 12.84 -14.93 1.74
CA PHE A 325 14.07 -14.17 1.96
C PHE A 325 13.89 -12.67 1.66
N ALA A 326 13.20 -12.30 0.58
CA ALA A 326 12.96 -10.90 0.24
C ALA A 326 12.13 -10.18 1.33
N ILE A 327 11.06 -10.80 1.83
CA ILE A 327 10.24 -10.25 2.93
C ILE A 327 11.08 -10.12 4.20
N PHE A 328 11.89 -11.12 4.51
CA PHE A 328 12.77 -11.09 5.68
C PHE A 328 13.79 -9.95 5.59
N VAL A 329 14.44 -9.78 4.42
CA VAL A 329 15.38 -8.68 4.15
C VAL A 329 14.68 -7.33 4.19
N GLN A 330 13.50 -7.18 3.61
CA GLN A 330 12.73 -5.92 3.64
C GLN A 330 12.37 -5.52 5.08
N ARG A 331 12.03 -6.49 5.94
CA ARG A 331 11.82 -6.24 7.37
C ARG A 331 13.12 -5.84 8.07
N TYR A 332 14.22 -6.50 7.74
CA TYR A 332 15.54 -6.16 8.27
C TYR A 332 16.10 -4.83 7.73
N GLN A 333 15.69 -4.32 6.58
CA GLN A 333 16.05 -2.97 6.12
C GLN A 333 15.48 -1.85 7.00
N THR A 334 14.46 -2.14 7.82
CA THR A 334 14.04 -1.24 8.91
C THR A 334 15.11 -1.15 10.01
N CYS A 335 15.99 -2.16 10.10
CA CYS A 335 17.17 -2.20 10.97
C CYS A 335 18.39 -1.50 10.37
N ARG A 336 18.26 -0.50 9.48
CA ARG A 336 19.36 0.46 9.21
C ARG A 336 19.88 1.10 10.51
N ILE A 337 19.02 1.18 11.52
CA ILE A 337 19.40 1.58 12.87
C ILE A 337 20.41 0.58 13.46
N VAL A 338 20.25 -0.74 13.24
CA VAL A 338 21.18 -1.80 13.67
C VAL A 338 22.55 -1.69 12.98
N GLU A 339 22.59 -1.35 11.69
CA GLU A 339 23.87 -1.07 11.02
C GLU A 339 24.60 0.15 11.62
N THR A 340 23.87 1.11 12.20
CA THR A 340 24.44 2.24 12.95
C THR A 340 24.82 1.84 14.39
N TYR A 341 24.06 0.93 15.01
CA TYR A 341 24.29 0.43 16.38
C TYR A 341 25.54 -0.45 16.49
N VAL A 342 25.80 -1.35 15.53
CA VAL A 342 26.87 -2.34 15.65
C VAL A 342 28.27 -1.71 15.78
N PRO A 343 28.66 -0.69 15.00
CA PRO A 343 29.96 -0.03 15.16
C PRO A 343 30.09 0.72 16.48
N ILE A 344 29.03 1.40 16.93
CA ILE A 344 29.01 2.12 18.21
C ILE A 344 29.11 1.14 19.38
N TRP A 345 28.41 0.01 19.28
CA TRP A 345 28.45 -1.06 20.28
C TRP A 345 29.85 -1.66 20.39
N MET A 346 30.45 -1.98 19.24
CA MET A 346 31.80 -2.53 19.16
C MET A 346 32.85 -1.55 19.71
N TYR A 347 32.66 -0.24 19.54
CA TYR A 347 33.54 0.78 20.11
C TYR A 347 33.35 0.93 21.63
N LEU A 348 32.11 0.92 22.13
CA LEU A 348 31.83 1.03 23.55
C LEU A 348 32.33 -0.18 24.35
N GLU A 349 32.17 -1.38 23.81
CA GLU A 349 32.71 -2.61 24.41
C GLU A 349 34.25 -2.56 24.50
N TYR A 350 34.91 -1.93 23.51
CA TYR A 350 36.35 -1.73 23.52
C TYR A 350 36.82 -0.68 24.57
N SER A 351 35.96 0.26 24.96
CA SER A 351 36.32 1.42 25.79
C SER A 351 36.58 1.11 27.28
N GLN A 352 36.37 -0.13 27.77
CA GLN A 352 36.58 -0.58 29.17
C GLN A 352 35.81 0.17 30.29
N ASP A 353 35.09 1.25 29.98
CA ASP A 353 34.43 2.13 30.95
C ASP A 353 32.92 1.81 31.03
N ASN A 354 32.57 0.69 31.67
CA ASN A 354 31.23 0.10 31.64
C ASN A 354 30.10 1.03 32.09
N LYS A 355 30.39 2.02 32.94
CA LYS A 355 29.38 2.95 33.44
C LYS A 355 29.03 4.05 32.41
N ARG A 356 29.99 4.45 31.57
CA ARG A 356 29.77 5.42 30.49
C ARG A 356 29.08 4.79 29.29
N SER A 357 29.36 3.51 29.00
CA SER A 357 28.70 2.80 27.92
C SER A 357 27.20 2.62 28.18
N GLU A 358 26.80 2.21 29.39
CA GLU A 358 25.38 2.10 29.77
C GLU A 358 24.65 3.46 29.67
N MET A 359 25.24 4.54 30.17
CA MET A 359 24.64 5.88 30.05
C MET A 359 24.54 6.37 28.60
N LEU A 360 25.52 6.04 27.77
CA LEU A 360 25.46 6.35 26.33
C LEU A 360 24.39 5.53 25.62
N TRP A 361 24.09 4.31 26.08
CA TRP A 361 23.03 3.48 25.49
C TRP A 361 21.65 4.08 25.67
N ASP A 362 21.32 4.51 26.89
CA ASP A 362 20.05 5.16 27.18
C ASP A 362 19.92 6.46 26.37
N TYR A 363 20.99 7.25 26.27
CA TYR A 363 21.02 8.47 25.48
C TYR A 363 20.86 8.22 23.97
N LEU A 364 21.53 7.20 23.43
CA LEU A 364 21.42 6.85 22.02
C LEU A 364 20.00 6.38 21.68
N ALA A 365 19.38 5.56 22.54
CA ALA A 365 18.01 5.10 22.34
C ALA A 365 17.03 6.27 22.18
N ASP A 366 17.14 7.29 23.04
CA ASP A 366 16.32 8.51 22.94
C ASP A 366 16.70 9.37 21.73
N TYR A 367 18.00 9.52 21.43
CA TYR A 367 18.49 10.29 20.28
C TYR A 367 18.02 9.72 18.93
N PHE A 368 17.90 8.39 18.81
CA PHE A 368 17.44 7.74 17.57
C PHE A 368 15.96 7.99 17.27
N SER A 369 15.11 8.15 18.29
CA SER A 369 13.72 8.58 18.14
C SER A 369 13.65 9.97 17.47
N ILE A 370 14.51 10.89 17.94
CA ILE A 370 14.61 12.27 17.42
C ILE A 370 15.21 12.29 16.01
N PHE A 371 16.26 11.50 15.75
CA PHE A 371 16.91 11.44 14.43
C PHE A 371 15.95 10.95 13.33
N SER A 372 15.15 9.92 13.63
CA SER A 372 14.11 9.40 12.74
C SER A 372 13.08 10.50 12.40
N PHE A 373 12.75 11.33 13.38
CA PHE A 373 11.82 12.45 13.19
C PHE A 373 12.37 13.55 12.27
N ILE A 374 13.65 13.93 12.40
CA ILE A 374 14.28 14.94 11.51
C ILE A 374 14.31 14.45 10.05
N GLN A 375 14.60 13.16 9.83
CA GLN A 375 14.53 12.57 8.48
C GLN A 375 13.12 12.63 7.91
N VAL A 376 12.09 12.34 8.71
CA VAL A 376 10.68 12.44 8.28
C VAL A 376 10.31 13.89 7.91
N LEU A 377 10.75 14.88 8.70
CA LEU A 377 10.52 16.29 8.39
C LEU A 377 11.18 16.72 7.07
N SER A 378 12.30 16.10 6.67
CA SER A 378 12.98 16.41 5.41
C SER A 378 12.18 15.97 4.16
N ILE A 379 11.35 14.93 4.30
CA ILE A 379 10.46 14.42 3.23
C ILE A 379 9.25 15.35 3.04
N CYS A 380 8.85 16.05 4.09
CA CYS A 380 7.67 16.90 4.09
C CYS A 380 7.85 18.15 3.21
N PRO A 381 6.84 18.56 2.43
CA PRO A 381 6.85 19.86 1.75
C PRO A 381 7.05 21.02 2.74
N LYS A 382 7.61 22.14 2.27
CA LYS A 382 7.97 23.30 3.12
C LYS A 382 6.83 23.78 4.02
N ASP A 383 5.61 23.81 3.49
CA ASP A 383 4.42 24.28 4.18
C ASP A 383 4.01 23.33 5.32
N MET A 384 3.85 22.04 4.99
CA MET A 384 3.52 20.99 5.97
C MET A 384 4.60 20.86 7.05
N ARG A 385 5.88 20.99 6.67
CA ARG A 385 6.99 20.98 7.62
C ARG A 385 6.88 22.14 8.61
N ALA A 386 6.58 23.34 8.15
CA ALA A 386 6.43 24.50 9.03
C ALA A 386 5.26 24.30 10.01
N ASP A 387 4.13 23.79 9.55
CA ASP A 387 2.96 23.55 10.42
C ASP A 387 3.22 22.47 11.47
N ILE A 388 3.90 21.38 11.10
CA ILE A 388 4.33 20.35 12.05
C ILE A 388 5.26 20.97 13.09
N CYS A 389 6.28 21.72 12.67
CA CYS A 389 7.20 22.40 13.57
C CYS A 389 6.49 23.39 14.51
N VAL A 390 5.49 24.14 14.04
CA VAL A 390 4.69 25.02 14.90
C VAL A 390 3.92 24.21 15.94
N HIS A 391 3.34 23.08 15.54
CA HIS A 391 2.61 22.21 16.46
C HIS A 391 3.52 21.57 17.53
N LEU A 392 4.75 21.20 17.20
CA LEU A 392 5.74 20.69 18.17
C LEU A 392 6.08 21.75 19.21
N ASN A 393 6.36 22.98 18.74
CA ASN A 393 6.77 24.10 19.57
C ASN A 393 5.59 24.84 20.23
N ARG A 394 4.37 24.32 20.11
CA ARG A 394 3.14 24.98 20.61
C ARG A 394 3.18 25.32 22.10
N LYS A 395 3.86 24.50 22.91
CA LYS A 395 3.99 24.75 24.34
C LYS A 395 4.77 26.04 24.58
N VAL A 396 5.90 26.24 23.90
CA VAL A 396 6.70 27.47 23.98
C VAL A 396 5.92 28.68 23.46
N PHE A 397 5.30 28.56 22.28
CA PHE A 397 4.62 29.69 21.65
C PHE A 397 3.36 30.15 22.38
N ASN A 398 2.63 29.24 23.02
CA ASN A 398 1.40 29.57 23.75
C ASN A 398 1.66 29.95 25.22
N GLU A 399 2.67 29.36 25.87
CA GLU A 399 2.94 29.62 27.29
C GLU A 399 3.77 30.90 27.50
N HIS A 400 4.70 31.24 26.60
CA HIS A 400 5.54 32.43 26.78
C HIS A 400 4.92 33.70 26.18
N PRO A 401 4.87 34.82 26.95
CA PRO A 401 4.30 36.08 26.50
C PRO A 401 5.08 36.73 25.34
N ALA A 402 6.34 36.35 25.15
CA ALA A 402 7.21 36.85 24.10
C ALA A 402 6.69 36.55 22.68
N PHE A 403 5.99 35.42 22.49
CA PHE A 403 5.52 34.97 21.18
C PHE A 403 4.05 35.31 20.88
N ARG A 404 3.30 35.84 21.85
CA ARG A 404 1.87 36.13 21.71
C ARG A 404 1.55 37.16 20.62
N LEU A 405 2.49 38.06 20.33
CA LEU A 405 2.38 39.10 19.31
C LEU A 405 3.09 38.72 17.99
N ALA A 406 3.58 37.49 17.87
CA ALA A 406 4.17 36.99 16.63
C ALA A 406 3.08 36.78 15.58
N SER A 407 3.37 37.15 14.33
CA SER A 407 2.52 36.76 13.20
C SER A 407 2.69 35.27 12.89
N ASP A 408 1.71 34.66 12.22
CA ASP A 408 1.77 33.26 11.82
C ASP A 408 3.02 32.93 10.98
N GLY A 409 3.36 33.80 10.03
CA GLY A 409 4.60 33.67 9.24
C GLY A 409 5.87 33.77 10.08
N CYS A 410 5.88 34.56 11.16
CA CYS A 410 7.00 34.66 12.08
C CYS A 410 7.13 33.40 12.95
N LEU A 411 6.00 32.88 13.47
CA LEU A 411 5.97 31.62 14.21
C LEU A 411 6.48 30.46 13.35
N ARG A 412 6.06 30.37 12.09
CA ARG A 412 6.54 29.37 11.13
C ARG A 412 8.04 29.48 10.87
N ALA A 413 8.57 30.70 10.74
CA ALA A 413 10.01 30.93 10.55
C ALA A 413 10.83 30.54 11.79
N LEU A 414 10.33 30.85 12.99
CA LEU A 414 10.96 30.44 14.25
C LEU A 414 10.91 28.93 14.42
N ALA A 415 9.74 28.31 14.21
CA ALA A 415 9.49 26.91 14.52
C ALA A 415 10.41 25.94 13.78
N VAL A 416 10.80 26.26 12.55
CA VAL A 416 11.72 25.42 11.75
C VAL A 416 13.14 25.46 12.29
N GLU A 417 13.52 26.53 12.98
CA GLU A 417 14.85 26.72 13.57
C GLU A 417 14.93 26.22 15.04
N PHE A 418 13.79 25.98 15.68
CA PHE A 418 13.72 25.40 17.01
C PHE A 418 14.11 23.91 16.97
N GLN A 419 14.92 23.51 17.96
CA GLN A 419 15.35 22.14 18.19
C GLN A 419 14.87 21.69 19.55
N THR A 420 14.28 20.50 19.64
CA THR A 420 13.91 19.89 20.91
C THR A 420 15.05 18.99 21.37
N ILE A 421 15.51 19.19 22.60
CA ILE A 421 16.51 18.36 23.27
C ILE A 421 15.87 17.73 24.50
N HIS A 422 16.11 16.43 24.69
CA HIS A 422 15.71 15.69 25.87
C HIS A 422 16.96 15.41 26.70
N CYS A 423 16.91 15.74 28.00
CA CYS A 423 18.02 15.57 28.93
C CYS A 423 17.61 14.62 30.05
N ALA A 424 18.51 13.72 30.45
CA ALA A 424 18.31 12.81 31.57
C ALA A 424 18.71 13.46 32.92
N PRO A 425 18.23 12.95 34.06
CA PRO A 425 18.66 13.41 35.38
C PRO A 425 20.18 13.29 35.55
N GLY A 426 20.83 14.37 35.96
CA GLY A 426 22.27 14.46 36.16
C GLY A 426 23.05 14.99 34.96
N ASP A 427 22.43 15.10 33.78
CA ASP A 427 23.08 15.64 32.58
C ASP A 427 23.38 17.14 32.75
N LEU A 428 24.58 17.55 32.31
CA LEU A 428 25.00 18.94 32.26
C LEU A 428 24.73 19.49 30.86
N ILE A 429 23.85 20.50 30.78
CA ILE A 429 23.45 21.16 29.53
C ILE A 429 24.48 22.20 29.12
N TYR A 430 24.99 22.97 30.10
CA TYR A 430 26.05 23.94 29.91
C TYR A 430 27.12 23.73 30.98
N HIS A 431 28.39 23.81 30.57
CA HIS A 431 29.53 23.86 31.46
C HIS A 431 29.99 25.30 31.70
N ALA A 432 30.45 25.61 32.90
CA ALA A 432 31.08 26.88 33.22
C ALA A 432 32.31 27.07 32.32
N GLY A 433 32.36 28.21 31.61
CA GLY A 433 33.37 28.53 30.60
C GLY A 433 32.97 28.21 29.17
N GLU A 434 31.90 27.44 28.94
CA GLU A 434 31.41 27.12 27.60
C GLU A 434 30.77 28.33 26.90
N SER A 435 30.76 28.35 25.56
CA SER A 435 30.09 29.41 24.80
C SER A 435 28.57 29.28 24.88
N VAL A 436 27.89 30.36 25.30
CA VAL A 436 26.42 30.43 25.27
C VAL A 436 25.98 30.89 23.89
N ASP A 437 25.66 29.94 23.00
CA ASP A 437 25.29 30.18 21.60
C ASP A 437 23.80 29.93 21.31
N ALA A 438 23.04 29.47 22.30
CA ALA A 438 21.63 29.14 22.15
C ALA A 438 20.78 29.65 23.32
N LEU A 439 19.51 29.87 23.03
CA LEU A 439 18.49 30.27 23.98
C LEU A 439 17.60 29.07 24.26
N CYS A 440 17.44 28.71 25.54
CA CYS A 440 16.77 27.50 25.97
C CYS A 440 15.47 27.82 26.72
N PHE A 441 14.39 27.15 26.33
CA PHE A 441 13.07 27.22 26.95
C PHE A 441 12.77 25.89 27.64
N VAL A 442 12.47 25.93 28.94
CA VAL A 442 12.15 24.73 29.73
C VAL A 442 10.67 24.42 29.57
N VAL A 443 10.35 23.37 28.83
CA VAL A 443 8.97 22.99 28.53
C VAL A 443 8.41 21.98 29.55
N SER A 444 9.29 21.13 30.08
CA SER A 444 8.99 20.15 31.12
C SER A 444 10.26 19.80 31.89
N GLY A 445 10.11 19.40 33.15
CA GLY A 445 11.21 19.02 34.03
C GLY A 445 11.70 20.17 34.93
N SER A 446 12.87 19.96 35.53
CA SER A 446 13.50 20.90 36.46
C SER A 446 15.02 20.82 36.35
N LEU A 447 15.67 21.97 36.34
CA LEU A 447 17.12 22.12 36.23
C LEU A 447 17.63 22.95 37.41
N GLU A 448 18.89 22.76 37.75
CA GLU A 448 19.60 23.58 38.72
C GLU A 448 20.80 24.27 38.06
N VAL A 449 21.05 25.50 38.49
CA VAL A 449 22.17 26.33 38.04
C VAL A 449 23.18 26.38 39.17
N ILE A 450 24.36 25.82 38.94
CA ILE A 450 25.43 25.65 39.94
C ILE A 450 26.58 26.59 39.59
N GLN A 451 26.97 27.43 40.54
CA GLN A 451 28.09 28.36 40.41
C GLN A 451 28.96 28.25 41.65
N ASP A 452 30.27 28.05 41.46
CA ASP A 452 31.22 27.87 42.55
C ASP A 452 30.81 26.75 43.55
N ASP A 453 30.29 25.63 43.02
CA ASP A 453 29.73 24.49 43.75
C ASP A 453 28.48 24.75 44.61
N GLU A 454 27.86 25.93 44.48
CA GLU A 454 26.61 26.28 45.14
C GLU A 454 25.45 26.38 44.14
N VAL A 455 24.25 25.94 44.55
CA VAL A 455 23.03 26.05 43.72
C VAL A 455 22.49 27.48 43.82
N VAL A 456 22.53 28.21 42.72
CA VAL A 456 22.13 29.64 42.69
C VAL A 456 20.71 29.85 42.18
N ALA A 457 20.22 28.96 41.31
CA ALA A 457 18.85 29.01 40.82
C ALA A 457 18.32 27.62 40.47
N ILE A 458 17.00 27.46 40.57
CA ILE A 458 16.28 26.29 40.05
C ILE A 458 15.36 26.79 38.94
N LEU A 459 15.42 26.13 37.78
CA LEU A 459 14.62 26.44 36.61
C LEU A 459 13.56 25.35 36.44
N GLY A 460 12.30 25.74 36.36
CA GLY A 460 11.16 24.84 36.17
C GLY A 460 10.47 25.06 34.83
N LYS A 461 9.27 24.48 34.71
CA LYS A 461 8.43 24.63 33.53
C LYS A 461 8.12 26.11 33.25
N GLY A 462 8.38 26.56 32.02
CA GLY A 462 8.13 27.92 31.55
C GLY A 462 9.26 28.89 31.84
N ASP A 463 10.41 28.41 32.34
CA ASP A 463 11.60 29.25 32.52
C ASP A 463 12.45 29.32 31.25
N VAL A 464 13.17 30.44 31.11
CA VAL A 464 14.06 30.70 29.98
C VAL A 464 15.46 31.04 30.48
N PHE A 465 16.46 30.39 29.91
CA PHE A 465 17.86 30.63 30.25
C PHE A 465 18.75 30.69 29.00
N GLY A 466 19.91 31.33 29.14
CA GLY A 466 20.83 31.58 28.03
C GLY A 466 21.41 32.99 28.12
N ASP A 467 21.48 33.69 26.99
CA ASP A 467 21.96 35.07 26.89
C ASP A 467 21.01 35.96 26.06
N ILE A 468 21.12 37.28 26.22
CA ILE A 468 20.25 38.28 25.58
C ILE A 468 20.85 38.69 24.24
N PHE A 469 20.77 37.79 23.26
CA PHE A 469 21.46 37.93 21.97
C PHE A 469 21.08 39.19 21.15
N TRP A 470 19.86 39.71 21.32
CA TRP A 470 19.39 40.89 20.57
C TRP A 470 19.86 42.22 21.17
N LYS A 471 20.43 42.22 22.38
CA LYS A 471 21.02 43.42 23.00
C LYS A 471 22.55 43.38 22.96
N GLU A 472 23.12 42.18 22.98
CA GLU A 472 24.55 41.98 23.15
C GLU A 472 25.19 41.34 21.92
N THR A 473 26.17 42.04 21.34
CA THR A 473 26.76 41.66 20.04
C THR A 473 27.85 40.60 20.15
N SER A 474 28.45 40.39 21.32
CA SER A 474 29.52 39.39 21.51
C SER A 474 29.02 38.10 22.14
N LEU A 475 29.65 36.97 21.77
CA LEU A 475 29.45 35.68 22.44
C LEU A 475 30.03 35.75 23.86
N ALA A 476 29.37 35.11 24.81
CA ALA A 476 29.76 35.07 26.20
C ALA A 476 30.10 33.65 26.64
N HIS A 477 30.94 33.56 27.67
CA HIS A 477 31.18 32.33 28.40
C HIS A 477 30.10 32.14 29.48
N ALA A 478 29.63 30.92 29.65
CA ALA A 478 28.71 30.55 30.72
C ALA A 478 29.42 30.71 32.07
N CYS A 479 28.81 31.45 32.99
CA CYS A 479 29.35 31.68 34.33
C CYS A 479 29.00 30.57 35.32
N ALA A 480 28.11 29.65 34.96
CA ALA A 480 27.56 28.61 35.81
C ALA A 480 27.34 27.31 35.03
N ASN A 481 27.38 26.19 35.73
CA ASN A 481 26.96 24.89 35.22
C ASN A 481 25.42 24.80 35.26
N VAL A 482 24.79 24.23 34.25
CA VAL A 482 23.34 23.95 34.26
C VAL A 482 23.13 22.45 34.22
N ARG A 483 22.52 21.88 35.25
CA ARG A 483 22.30 20.44 35.40
C ARG A 483 20.82 20.10 35.46
N ALA A 484 20.40 19.03 34.77
CA ALA A 484 19.05 18.51 34.86
C ALA A 484 18.83 17.72 36.16
N LEU A 485 17.77 18.01 36.91
CA LEU A 485 17.37 17.25 38.11
C LEU A 485 16.45 16.09 37.79
N THR A 486 15.66 16.23 36.73
CA THR A 486 14.67 15.26 36.24
C THR A 486 14.84 15.10 34.73
N TYR A 487 14.07 14.21 34.10
CA TYR A 487 13.96 14.20 32.64
C TYR A 487 13.39 15.53 32.17
N CYS A 488 14.18 16.28 31.41
CA CYS A 488 13.85 17.64 30.98
C CYS A 488 13.64 17.71 29.46
N ASP A 489 12.58 18.40 29.07
CA ASP A 489 12.31 18.73 27.67
C ASP A 489 12.66 20.20 27.45
N LEU A 490 13.70 20.44 26.65
CA LEU A 490 14.20 21.76 26.33
C LEU A 490 13.93 22.08 24.87
N HIS A 491 13.41 23.27 24.61
CA HIS A 491 13.28 23.80 23.25
C HIS A 491 14.33 24.88 23.08
N ILE A 492 15.19 24.71 22.09
CA ILE A 492 16.41 25.50 21.93
C ILE A 492 16.40 26.15 20.56
N ILE A 493 16.78 27.43 20.53
CA ILE A 493 17.00 28.16 19.29
C ILE A 493 18.40 28.75 19.28
N LYS A 494 19.14 28.49 18.21
CA LYS A 494 20.50 29.02 18.03
C LYS A 494 20.46 30.52 17.81
N ARG A 495 21.48 31.21 18.34
CA ARG A 495 21.65 32.66 18.23
C ARG A 495 21.54 33.16 16.80
N GLU A 496 22.29 32.58 15.86
CA GLU A 496 22.33 33.03 14.47
C GLU A 496 20.95 32.95 13.80
N ALA A 497 20.24 31.84 14.02
CA ALA A 497 18.91 31.61 13.48
C ALA A 497 17.88 32.58 14.10
N LEU A 498 17.92 32.76 15.42
CA LEU A 498 17.05 33.72 16.11
C LEU A 498 17.28 35.13 15.58
N LEU A 499 18.53 35.60 15.52
CA LEU A 499 18.86 36.94 15.03
C LEU A 499 18.40 37.15 13.59
N LYS A 500 18.61 36.18 12.71
CA LYS A 500 18.13 36.24 11.31
C LYS A 500 16.61 36.44 11.22
N VAL A 501 15.84 35.79 12.09
CA VAL A 501 14.38 35.95 12.13
C VAL A 501 13.98 37.30 12.71
N LEU A 502 14.65 37.76 13.78
CA LEU A 502 14.40 39.06 14.40
C LEU A 502 14.73 40.23 13.45
N ASP A 503 15.82 40.11 12.68
CA ASP A 503 16.23 41.10 11.68
C ASP A 503 15.22 41.20 10.53
N PHE A 504 14.61 40.08 10.13
CA PHE A 504 13.57 40.06 9.10
C PHE A 504 12.23 40.61 9.63
N TYR A 505 11.84 40.24 10.86
CA TYR A 505 10.60 40.67 11.51
C TYR A 505 10.84 41.77 12.54
N THR A 506 11.29 42.94 12.09
CA THR A 506 11.68 44.08 12.96
C THR A 506 10.59 44.53 13.95
N ALA A 507 9.32 44.53 13.53
CA ALA A 507 8.19 44.86 14.40
C ALA A 507 8.03 43.86 15.55
N PHE A 508 8.23 42.57 15.27
CA PHE A 508 8.21 41.53 16.28
C PHE A 508 9.44 41.62 17.19
N ALA A 509 10.62 41.93 16.66
CA ALA A 509 11.86 42.03 17.45
C ALA A 509 11.76 43.03 18.62
N ASN A 510 11.13 44.19 18.39
CA ASN A 510 10.89 45.16 19.45
C ASN A 510 9.97 44.61 20.54
N SER A 511 8.89 43.92 20.16
CA SER A 511 7.98 43.26 21.10
C SER A 511 8.67 42.13 21.86
N PHE A 512 9.42 41.28 21.16
CA PHE A 512 10.17 40.17 21.72
C PHE A 512 11.18 40.66 22.77
N SER A 513 11.93 41.73 22.47
CA SER A 513 12.94 42.29 23.39
C SER A 513 12.35 42.87 24.68
N ARG A 514 11.08 43.28 24.66
CA ARG A 514 10.36 43.86 25.81
C ARG A 514 9.68 42.78 26.66
N ASN A 515 9.18 41.73 26.02
CA ASN A 515 8.36 40.72 26.66
C ASN A 515 9.15 39.48 27.09
N LEU A 516 10.33 39.24 26.49
CA LEU A 516 11.18 38.13 26.89
C LEU A 516 12.14 38.54 28.02
N THR A 517 11.83 38.10 29.23
CA THR A 517 12.71 38.18 30.39
C THR A 517 13.35 36.82 30.63
N LEU A 518 14.68 36.77 30.69
CA LEU A 518 15.40 35.55 31.06
C LEU A 518 15.25 35.32 32.57
N THR A 519 14.88 34.10 32.96
CA THR A 519 14.90 33.66 34.36
C THR A 519 16.34 33.59 34.85
N CYS A 520 17.26 33.08 34.03
CA CYS A 520 18.69 33.03 34.34
C CYS A 520 19.54 33.47 33.14
N ASN A 521 20.32 34.53 33.33
CA ASN A 521 21.30 34.97 32.34
C ASN A 521 22.66 34.34 32.66
N LEU A 522 23.14 33.47 31.76
CA LEU A 522 24.39 32.72 31.94
C LEU A 522 25.66 33.55 31.70
N ARG A 523 25.55 34.73 31.07
CA ARG A 523 26.70 35.63 30.82
C ARG A 523 27.20 36.33 32.08
N LYS A 524 26.30 36.60 33.04
CA LYS A 524 26.62 37.36 34.25
C LYS A 524 26.70 36.41 35.44
N ARG A 525 27.61 36.70 36.36
CA ARG A 525 27.62 36.01 37.66
C ARG A 525 26.30 36.29 38.36
N VAL A 526 25.60 35.24 38.79
CA VAL A 526 24.32 35.42 39.47
C VAL A 526 24.64 35.78 40.91
N SER A 527 24.61 37.08 41.21
CA SER A 527 24.81 37.56 42.58
C SER A 527 23.67 37.05 43.46
N SER A 528 24.00 36.24 44.47
CA SER A 528 23.09 35.78 45.51
C SER A 528 22.56 36.97 46.33
N LEU A 529 21.52 37.62 45.82
CA LEU A 529 20.66 38.51 46.58
C LEU A 529 19.25 37.93 46.52
N PHE A 530 19.00 36.96 47.41
CA PHE A 530 17.67 36.79 47.98
C PHE A 530 17.23 38.17 48.51
N SER A 531 16.41 38.89 47.76
CA SER A 531 15.46 39.81 48.38
C SER A 531 14.20 38.98 48.65
N PRO A 532 13.81 38.75 49.92
CA PRO A 532 12.51 38.19 50.18
C PRO A 532 11.47 39.19 49.69
N PHE A 533 10.40 38.65 49.11
CA PHE A 533 9.17 39.37 48.81
C PHE A 533 8.89 40.46 49.85
N SER A 534 8.77 41.70 49.39
CA SER A 534 8.01 42.73 50.08
C SER A 534 6.87 43.11 49.16
N ASP A 535 5.66 43.02 49.72
CA ASP A 535 4.36 43.33 49.12
C ASP A 535 4.28 44.71 48.47
#